data_AF-S0IPF7-F1
#
_entry.id   AF-S0IPF7-F1
#
_cell.length_a   1.000
_cell.length_b   1.000
_cell.length_c   1.000
_cell.angle_alpha   90.00
_cell.angle_beta   90.00
_cell.angle_gamma   90.00
#
_symmetry.space_group_name_H-M   'P 1'
#
loop_
_entity.id
_entity.type
_entity.pdbx_description
1 polymer ?
#
loop_
_entity_poly.entity_id
_entity_poly.type
_entity_poly.pdbx_seq_one_letter_code
_entity_poly.pdbx_strand_id
1 'polypeptide(L)' 'MKNLLSIFGKKDDGEIVGKSGILTNPGDRLEARITDSNRRVVKVQKDNGNSKYSATQYPNGTVVETKVTKQK' A
#
# COMPACT_ATOMS: atom_id res chain seq x y z
N MET A 1 6.09 0.95 19.93
CA MET A 1 6.48 1.20 18.52
C MET A 1 5.91 0.09 17.66
N LYS A 2 5.28 0.40 16.51
CA LYS A 2 4.73 -0.64 15.61
C LYS A 2 5.89 -1.30 14.84
N ASN A 3 5.96 -2.63 14.86
CA ASN A 3 7.03 -3.41 14.21
C ASN A 3 6.90 -3.35 12.68
N LEU A 4 7.98 -2.95 11.99
CA LEU A 4 8.06 -2.84 10.53
C LEU A 4 7.85 -4.20 9.84
N LEU A 5 8.20 -5.31 10.50
CA LEU A 5 8.00 -6.66 9.96
C LEU A 5 6.51 -7.04 9.79
N SER A 6 5.60 -6.34 10.48
CA SER A 6 4.16 -6.57 10.32
C SER A 6 3.65 -6.27 8.90
N ILE A 7 4.38 -5.44 8.13
CA ILE A 7 4.06 -5.12 6.73
C ILE A 7 4.21 -6.36 5.84
N PHE A 8 5.12 -7.26 6.21
CA PHE A 8 5.39 -8.51 5.50
C PHE A 8 4.56 -9.69 6.05
N GLY A 9 3.65 -9.46 7.01
CA GLY A 9 2.78 -10.49 7.55
C GLY A 9 3.45 -11.46 8.53
N LYS A 10 4.69 -11.20 8.98
CA LYS A 10 5.32 -12.04 10.01
C LYS A 10 4.85 -11.58 11.40
N LYS A 11 3.90 -12.31 11.97
CA LYS A 11 3.66 -12.34 13.42
C LYS A 11 4.17 -13.68 13.97
N ASP A 12 4.71 -13.64 15.17
CA ASP A 12 5.44 -14.74 15.83
C ASP A 12 4.52 -15.80 16.48
N ASP A 13 3.35 -16.06 15.91
CA ASP A 13 2.33 -16.95 16.44
C ASP A 13 1.75 -17.83 15.34
N GLY A 14 2.47 -18.92 15.02
CA GLY A 14 1.97 -20.27 14.71
C GLY A 14 0.88 -20.52 13.64
N GLU A 15 0.27 -19.51 13.04
CA GLU A 15 -0.90 -19.65 12.18
C GLU A 15 -0.80 -18.67 11.01
N ILE A 16 -0.24 -19.13 9.89
CA ILE A 16 -0.28 -18.39 8.62
C ILE A 16 -1.70 -18.52 8.05
N VAL A 17 -2.68 -17.90 8.70
CA VAL A 17 -4.03 -17.75 8.18
C VAL A 17 -4.01 -16.66 7.11
N GLY A 18 -3.68 -17.06 5.88
CA GLY A 18 -4.30 -16.62 4.63
C GLY A 18 -4.49 -15.13 4.32
N LYS A 19 -3.88 -14.19 5.05
CA LYS A 19 -3.93 -12.77 4.67
C LYS A 19 -2.79 -12.48 3.71
N SER A 20 -3.10 -12.64 2.42
CA SER A 20 -2.28 -12.16 1.33
C SER A 20 -1.84 -10.71 1.64
N GLY A 21 -0.53 -10.49 1.76
CA GLY A 21 0.04 -9.19 2.11
C GLY A 21 -0.35 -8.10 1.10
N ILE A 22 -0.07 -6.84 1.43
CA ILE A 22 -0.38 -5.74 0.50
C ILE A 22 0.38 -5.90 -0.83
N LEU A 23 1.58 -6.49 -0.78
CA LEU A 23 2.38 -6.88 -1.94
C LEU A 23 2.47 -8.41 -1.97
N THR A 24 2.15 -9.00 -3.11
CA THR A 24 1.93 -10.46 -3.21
C THR A 24 2.84 -11.12 -4.24
N ASN A 25 3.26 -10.37 -5.27
CA ASN A 25 4.08 -10.88 -6.35
C ASN A 25 5.41 -10.11 -6.46
N PRO A 26 6.49 -10.76 -6.97
CA PRO A 26 7.71 -10.06 -7.35
C PRO A 26 7.41 -8.92 -8.33
N GLY A 27 7.99 -7.74 -8.06
CA GLY A 27 7.74 -6.53 -8.85
C GLY A 27 6.57 -5.66 -8.37
N ASP A 28 5.75 -6.14 -7.43
CA ASP A 28 4.80 -5.29 -6.72
C ASP A 28 5.56 -4.22 -5.92
N ARG A 29 5.00 -3.01 -5.85
CA ARG A 29 5.64 -1.86 -5.17
C ARG A 29 4.67 -1.11 -4.26
N LEU A 30 5.10 -0.82 -3.04
CA LEU A 30 4.45 0.11 -2.12
C LEU A 30 5.37 1.32 -1.89
N GLU A 31 4.80 2.51 -1.98
CA GLU A 31 5.47 3.76 -1.60
C GLU A 31 4.56 4.55 -0.67
N ALA A 32 5.08 4.98 0.47
CA ALA A 32 4.38 5.83 1.41
C ALA A 32 5.26 7.04 1.75
N ARG A 33 4.68 8.23 1.75
CA ARG A 33 5.41 9.46 2.07
C ARG A 33 4.50 10.50 2.72
N ILE A 34 5.10 11.35 3.54
CA ILE A 34 4.52 12.62 3.98
C ILE A 34 5.23 13.71 3.17
N THR A 35 4.46 14.60 2.56
CA THR A 35 4.98 15.74 1.79
C THR A 35 5.19 16.97 2.69
N ASP A 36 5.97 17.93 2.23
CA ASP A 36 6.24 19.19 2.97
C ASP A 36 4.95 19.98 3.28
N SER A 37 3.90 19.81 2.47
CA SER A 37 2.57 20.37 2.72
C SER A 37 1.70 19.50 3.63
N ASN A 38 2.27 18.60 4.44
CA ASN A 38 1.58 17.66 5.34
C ASN A 38 0.54 16.73 4.68
N ARG A 39 0.63 16.51 3.36
CA ARG A 39 -0.19 15.48 2.70
C ARG A 39 0.41 14.11 2.95
N ARG A 40 -0.42 13.13 3.31
CA ARG A 40 -0.02 11.73 3.47
C ARG A 40 -0.39 10.98 2.20
N VAL A 41 0.58 10.39 1.53
CA VAL A 41 0.40 9.75 0.23
C VAL A 41 0.82 8.29 0.35
N VAL A 42 -0.03 7.39 -0.14
CA VAL A 42 0.32 5.99 -0.37
C VAL A 42 0.07 5.64 -1.83
N LYS A 43 0.96 4.85 -2.41
CA LYS A 43 0.85 4.30 -3.77
C LYS A 43 1.17 2.82 -3.73
N VAL A 44 0.35 2.04 -4.42
CA VAL A 44 0.53 0.60 -4.63
C VAL A 44 0.48 0.35 -6.13
N GLN A 45 1.47 -0.38 -6.64
CA GLN A 45 1.52 -0.84 -8.02
C GLN A 45 1.65 -2.36 -8.02
N LYS A 46 0.77 -3.02 -8.77
CA LYS A 46 0.74 -4.47 -8.96
C LYS A 46 0.67 -4.82 -10.44
N ASP A 47 0.86 -6.10 -10.74
CA ASP A 47 0.67 -6.67 -12.07
C ASP A 47 1.55 -5.96 -13.13
N ASN A 48 2.80 -5.70 -12.77
CA ASN A 48 3.75 -4.93 -13.60
C ASN A 48 3.22 -3.55 -14.02
N GLY A 49 2.48 -2.88 -13.13
CA GLY A 49 1.92 -1.55 -13.34
C GLY A 49 0.56 -1.53 -14.07
N ASN A 50 -0.05 -2.69 -14.33
CA ASN A 50 -1.41 -2.78 -14.89
C ASN A 50 -2.50 -2.49 -13.85
N SER A 51 -2.19 -2.67 -12.58
CA SER A 51 -3.05 -2.32 -11.45
C SER A 51 -2.35 -1.28 -10.59
N LYS A 52 -2.93 -0.09 -10.47
CA LYS A 52 -2.41 0.99 -9.62
C LYS A 52 -3.49 1.48 -8.67
N TYR A 53 -3.11 1.67 -7.41
CA TYR A 53 -3.94 2.32 -6.42
C TYR A 53 -3.14 3.40 -5.72
N SER A 54 -3.73 4.56 -5.48
CA SER A 54 -3.13 5.60 -4.66
C SER A 54 -4.17 6.30 -3.82
N ALA A 55 -3.80 6.67 -2.61
CA ALA A 55 -4.60 7.53 -1.75
C ALA A 55 -3.75 8.71 -1.25
N THR A 56 -4.34 9.90 -1.26
CA THR A 56 -3.74 11.11 -0.72
C THR A 56 -4.69 11.71 0.31
N GLN A 57 -4.26 11.75 1.57
CA GLN A 57 -4.93 12.47 2.63
C GLN A 57 -4.32 13.88 2.75
N TYR A 58 -5.17 14.89 2.65
CA TYR A 58 -4.82 16.29 2.83
C TYR A 58 -4.88 16.71 4.30
N PRO A 59 -4.21 17.80 4.71
CA PRO A 59 -4.23 18.28 6.08
C PRO A 59 -5.62 18.62 6.61
N ASN A 60 -6.53 19.05 5.72
CA ASN A 60 -7.93 19.33 6.05
C ASN A 60 -8.79 18.06 6.25
N GLY A 61 -8.19 16.86 6.18
CA GLY A 61 -8.86 15.58 6.33
C GLY A 61 -9.43 15.01 5.04
N THR A 62 -9.47 15.75 3.93
CA THR A 62 -9.94 15.24 2.63
C THR A 62 -9.07 14.08 2.17
N VAL A 63 -9.68 13.00 1.68
CA VAL A 63 -8.98 11.86 1.09
C VAL A 63 -9.37 11.75 -0.38
N VAL A 64 -8.36 11.73 -1.25
CA VAL A 64 -8.52 11.47 -2.68
C VAL A 64 -7.92 10.12 -3.00
N GLU A 65 -8.74 9.24 -3.58
CA GLU A 65 -8.34 7.91 -4.00
C GLU A 65 -8.34 7.81 -5.52
N THR A 66 -7.42 7.03 -6.07
CA THR A 66 -7.35 6.74 -7.50
C THR A 66 -7.04 5.27 -7.68
N LYS A 67 -7.87 4.58 -8.46
CA LYS A 67 -7.69 3.19 -8.85
C LYS A 67 -7.64 3.11 -10.37
N VAL A 68 -6.61 2.47 -10.91
CA VAL A 68 -6.42 2.25 -12.34
C VAL A 68 -6.23 0.76 -12.57
N THR A 69 -7.02 0.20 -13.49
CA THR A 69 -6.90 -1.18 -13.95
C THR A 69 -6.93 -1.16 -15.48
N LYS A 70 -5.87 -1.66 -16.12
CA LYS A 70 -5.86 -1.83 -17.58
C LYS A 70 -6.58 -3.13 -17.93
N GLN A 71 -7.64 -3.04 -18.72
CA GLN A 71 -8.24 -4.22 -19.34
C GLN A 71 -7.43 -4.55 -20.61
N LYS A 72 -7.10 -5.83 -20.80
CA LYS A 72 -6.43 -6.34 -21.99
C LYS A 72 -7.47 -6.76 -23.02
#